data_AF-A0A924I6C0-F1
#
_entry.id   AF-A0A924I6C0-F1
#
_cell.length_a   1.000
_cell.length_b   1.000
_cell.length_c   1.000
_cell.angle_alpha   90.00
_cell.angle_beta   90.00
_cell.angle_gamma   90.00
#
_symmetry.space_group_name_H-M   'P 1'
#
loop_
_entity.id
_entity.type
_entity.pdbx_description
1 polymer ?
#
loop_
_entity_poly.entity_id
_entity_poly.type
_entity_poly.pdbx_seq_one_letter_code
_entity_poly.pdbx_strand_id
1 'polypeptide(L)'
;RAALADLERGGAAVAAATEAGVGGEIARLWLAGDDAAAGIRTALAAVVDDAVASLETAAGARAEAAFGNPVRQQIAAIESATARAAGTGQHAAARLAGHMLRLVETVDAVETRVREVETRFAVRARDSLTRRSAGLIRQLQAGAIDVAKLLAIKIGDDEWAGYLKGDRSVFARAVAARLDRDTARQIGRLFEHDTEFRADATRFCDIFEALLKRLLGDDDGDALATMMLSSDLGKIYVTIGDAAGRHPPAR
;
A
#
# COMPACT_ATOMS: atom_id res chain seq x y z
N ARG A 1 -115.74 -94.73 -11.14
CA ARG A 1 -114.28 -95.00 -11.27
C ARG A 1 -113.59 -94.11 -12.31
N ALA A 2 -114.19 -93.79 -13.46
CA ALA A 2 -113.58 -92.89 -14.46
C ALA A 2 -113.40 -91.42 -14.00
N ALA A 3 -114.40 -90.83 -13.34
CA ALA A 3 -114.35 -89.43 -12.89
C ALA A 3 -113.30 -89.12 -11.80
N LEU A 4 -112.98 -90.10 -10.94
CA LEU A 4 -111.93 -89.96 -9.91
C LEU A 4 -110.52 -89.99 -10.52
N ALA A 5 -110.31 -90.78 -11.58
CA ALA A 5 -109.03 -90.87 -12.29
C ALA A 5 -108.73 -89.63 -13.15
N ASP A 6 -109.76 -88.90 -13.61
CA ASP A 6 -109.58 -87.61 -14.28
C ASP A 6 -109.24 -86.49 -13.29
N LEU A 7 -109.80 -86.53 -12.07
CA LEU A 7 -109.51 -85.57 -11.00
C LEU A 7 -108.09 -85.75 -10.45
N GLU A 8 -107.62 -86.98 -10.28
CA GLU A 8 -106.23 -87.26 -9.89
C GLU A 8 -105.22 -86.89 -10.98
N ARG A 9 -105.56 -87.12 -12.27
CA ARG A 9 -104.73 -86.65 -13.41
C ARG A 9 -104.70 -85.13 -13.53
N GLY A 10 -105.84 -84.47 -13.34
CA GLY A 10 -105.94 -83.00 -13.32
C GLY A 10 -105.19 -82.38 -12.15
N GLY A 11 -105.28 -82.97 -10.95
CA GLY A 11 -104.55 -82.54 -9.76
C GLY A 11 -103.03 -82.70 -9.89
N ALA A 12 -102.56 -83.82 -10.44
CA ALA A 12 -101.15 -84.04 -10.71
C ALA A 12 -100.59 -83.10 -11.81
N ALA A 13 -101.38 -82.83 -12.85
CA ALA A 13 -101.00 -81.89 -13.92
C ALA A 13 -100.93 -80.44 -13.41
N VAL A 14 -101.88 -80.04 -12.56
CA VAL A 14 -101.86 -78.71 -11.93
C VAL A 14 -100.69 -78.62 -10.95
N ALA A 15 -100.45 -79.61 -10.09
CA ALA A 15 -99.31 -79.60 -9.17
C ALA A 15 -97.96 -79.50 -9.91
N ALA A 16 -97.77 -80.28 -10.98
CA ALA A 16 -96.56 -80.22 -11.81
C ALA A 16 -96.42 -78.87 -12.55
N ALA A 17 -97.52 -78.28 -13.04
CA ALA A 17 -97.51 -76.96 -13.65
C ALA A 17 -97.22 -75.83 -12.64
N THR A 18 -97.70 -75.97 -11.40
CA THR A 18 -97.44 -75.00 -10.33
C THR A 18 -95.99 -75.10 -9.85
N GLU A 19 -95.44 -76.33 -9.72
CA GLU A 19 -94.05 -76.57 -9.34
C GLU A 19 -93.06 -76.10 -10.42
N ALA A 20 -93.36 -76.34 -11.70
CA ALA A 20 -92.58 -75.83 -12.82
C ALA A 20 -92.69 -74.30 -12.97
N GLY A 21 -93.87 -73.73 -12.72
CA GLY A 21 -94.11 -72.28 -12.74
C GLY A 21 -93.31 -71.56 -11.65
N VAL A 22 -93.41 -72.05 -10.40
CA VAL A 22 -92.68 -71.51 -9.24
C VAL A 22 -91.17 -71.68 -9.41
N GLY A 23 -90.70 -72.84 -9.89
CA GLY A 23 -89.28 -73.06 -10.20
C GLY A 23 -88.75 -72.11 -11.28
N GLY A 24 -89.54 -71.85 -12.31
CA GLY A 24 -89.20 -70.90 -13.38
C GLY A 24 -89.19 -69.44 -12.92
N GLU A 25 -90.10 -69.05 -12.03
CA GLU A 25 -90.16 -67.70 -11.44
C GLU A 25 -89.01 -67.45 -10.47
N ILE A 26 -88.66 -68.44 -9.64
CA ILE A 26 -87.48 -68.41 -8.76
C ILE A 26 -86.20 -68.32 -9.60
N ALA A 27 -86.08 -69.09 -10.68
CA ALA A 27 -84.91 -69.02 -11.57
C ALA A 27 -84.75 -67.63 -12.22
N ARG A 28 -85.85 -67.01 -12.67
CA ARG A 28 -85.83 -65.63 -13.21
C ARG A 28 -85.45 -64.62 -12.13
N LEU A 29 -85.93 -64.79 -10.90
CA LEU A 29 -85.57 -63.93 -9.78
C LEU A 29 -84.06 -64.04 -9.44
N TRP A 30 -83.51 -65.26 -9.46
CA TRP A 30 -82.09 -65.50 -9.24
C TRP A 30 -81.21 -64.88 -10.34
N LEU A 31 -81.59 -65.04 -11.61
CA LEU A 31 -80.89 -64.42 -12.74
C LEU A 31 -80.95 -62.89 -12.68
N ALA A 32 -82.13 -62.32 -12.41
CA ALA A 32 -82.27 -60.87 -12.24
C ALA A 32 -81.47 -60.34 -11.03
N GLY A 33 -81.37 -61.13 -9.96
CA GLY A 33 -80.53 -60.84 -8.81
C GLY A 33 -79.03 -60.87 -9.13
N ASP A 34 -78.57 -61.82 -9.94
CA ASP A 34 -77.17 -61.92 -10.36
C ASP A 34 -76.77 -60.81 -11.34
N ASP A 35 -77.64 -60.47 -12.28
CA ASP A 35 -77.46 -59.33 -13.19
C ASP A 35 -77.44 -58.00 -12.42
N ALA A 36 -78.33 -57.82 -11.44
CA ALA A 36 -78.31 -56.65 -10.57
C ALA A 36 -77.01 -56.59 -9.75
N ALA A 37 -76.55 -57.72 -9.22
CA ALA A 37 -75.29 -57.79 -8.49
C ALA A 37 -74.08 -57.50 -9.40
N ALA A 38 -74.09 -57.97 -10.64
CA ALA A 38 -73.07 -57.66 -11.64
C ALA A 38 -73.06 -56.17 -12.01
N GLY A 39 -74.23 -55.58 -12.26
CA GLY A 39 -74.37 -54.15 -12.54
C GLY A 39 -73.89 -53.28 -11.38
N ILE A 40 -74.20 -53.65 -10.14
CA ILE A 40 -73.69 -52.97 -8.93
C ILE A 40 -72.16 -53.06 -8.86
N ARG A 41 -71.56 -54.23 -9.12
CA ARG A 41 -70.10 -54.40 -9.13
C ARG A 41 -69.42 -53.52 -10.19
N THR A 42 -69.98 -53.48 -11.40
CA THR A 42 -69.46 -52.64 -12.48
C THR A 42 -69.60 -51.15 -12.18
N ALA A 43 -70.74 -50.71 -11.64
CA ALA A 43 -70.94 -49.33 -11.24
C ALA A 43 -69.97 -48.92 -10.10
N LEU A 44 -69.77 -49.79 -9.12
CA LEU A 44 -68.79 -49.56 -8.05
C LEU A 44 -67.36 -49.46 -8.59
N ALA A 45 -66.97 -50.33 -9.52
CA ALA A 45 -65.64 -50.27 -10.15
C ALA A 45 -65.43 -48.93 -10.89
N ALA A 46 -66.42 -48.50 -11.68
CA ALA A 46 -66.36 -47.22 -12.39
C ALA A 46 -66.27 -46.03 -11.42
N VAL A 47 -67.00 -46.05 -10.31
CA VAL A 47 -66.92 -45.00 -9.27
C VAL A 47 -65.55 -44.99 -8.59
N VAL A 48 -64.95 -46.16 -8.34
CA VAL A 48 -63.60 -46.25 -7.77
C VAL A 48 -62.56 -45.68 -8.74
N ASP A 49 -62.64 -46.01 -10.03
CA ASP A 49 -61.70 -45.50 -11.04
C ASP A 49 -61.80 -43.97 -11.18
N ASP A 50 -63.02 -43.42 -11.19
CA ASP A 50 -63.25 -41.97 -11.27
C ASP A 50 -62.78 -41.23 -10.01
N ALA A 51 -62.96 -41.86 -8.84
CA ALA A 51 -62.42 -41.36 -7.58
C ALA A 51 -60.88 -41.37 -7.55
N VAL A 52 -60.25 -42.42 -8.09
CA VAL A 52 -58.78 -42.51 -8.21
C VAL A 52 -58.26 -41.40 -9.14
N ALA A 53 -58.85 -41.22 -10.33
CA ALA A 53 -58.45 -40.18 -11.27
C ALA A 53 -58.61 -38.76 -10.71
N SER A 54 -59.73 -38.50 -10.00
CA SER A 54 -59.95 -37.23 -9.31
C SER A 54 -58.93 -37.01 -8.19
N LEU A 55 -58.60 -38.04 -7.42
CA LEU A 55 -57.59 -37.97 -6.36
C LEU A 55 -56.20 -37.73 -6.92
N GLU A 56 -55.80 -38.39 -8.01
CA GLU A 56 -54.50 -38.16 -8.67
C GLU A 56 -54.37 -36.71 -9.16
N THR A 57 -55.43 -36.19 -9.80
CA THR A 57 -55.45 -34.81 -10.29
C THR A 57 -55.38 -33.81 -9.14
N ALA A 58 -56.18 -34.01 -8.09
CA ALA A 58 -56.20 -33.15 -6.92
C ALA A 58 -54.89 -33.21 -6.12
N ALA A 59 -54.30 -34.41 -5.97
CA ALA A 59 -53.03 -34.63 -5.30
C ALA A 59 -51.88 -34.00 -6.10
N GLY A 60 -51.85 -34.15 -7.42
CA GLY A 60 -50.88 -33.50 -8.30
C GLY A 60 -50.96 -31.98 -8.22
N ALA A 61 -52.15 -31.39 -8.31
CA ALA A 61 -52.34 -29.95 -8.19
C ALA A 61 -51.95 -29.42 -6.79
N ARG A 62 -52.28 -30.16 -5.72
CA ARG A 62 -51.84 -29.80 -4.35
C ARG A 62 -50.34 -29.91 -4.18
N ALA A 63 -49.71 -30.96 -4.72
CA ALA A 63 -48.26 -31.13 -4.63
C ALA A 63 -47.53 -30.03 -5.42
N GLU A 64 -48.01 -29.66 -6.60
CA GLU A 64 -47.44 -28.58 -7.40
C GLU A 64 -47.59 -27.22 -6.69
N ALA A 65 -48.74 -26.97 -6.06
CA ALA A 65 -48.96 -25.76 -5.28
C ALA A 65 -48.15 -25.72 -3.97
N ALA A 66 -48.04 -26.86 -3.26
CA ALA A 66 -47.36 -26.96 -1.97
C ALA A 66 -45.83 -27.01 -2.10
N PHE A 67 -45.31 -27.57 -3.18
CA PHE A 67 -43.87 -27.79 -3.36
C PHE A 67 -43.31 -27.14 -4.62
N GLY A 68 -43.96 -27.29 -5.78
CA GLY A 68 -43.45 -26.74 -7.05
C GLY A 68 -43.33 -25.22 -7.05
N ASN A 69 -44.39 -24.51 -6.66
CA ASN A 69 -44.41 -23.05 -6.60
C ASN A 69 -43.40 -22.47 -5.59
N PRO A 70 -43.36 -22.93 -4.32
CA PRO A 70 -42.38 -22.44 -3.35
C PRO A 70 -40.93 -22.70 -3.78
N VAL A 71 -40.62 -23.87 -4.36
CA VAL A 71 -39.27 -24.18 -4.84
C VAL A 71 -38.85 -23.22 -5.96
N ARG A 72 -39.73 -22.95 -6.94
CA ARG A 72 -39.44 -21.98 -8.00
C ARG A 72 -39.23 -20.56 -7.47
N GLN A 73 -40.06 -20.13 -6.50
CA GLN A 73 -39.89 -18.84 -5.84
C GLN A 73 -38.54 -18.74 -5.12
N GLN A 74 -38.13 -19.81 -4.44
CA GLN A 74 -36.87 -19.81 -3.69
C GLN A 74 -35.65 -19.80 -4.61
N ILE A 75 -35.70 -20.51 -5.75
CA ILE A 75 -34.65 -20.45 -6.77
C ILE A 75 -34.51 -19.02 -7.31
N ALA A 76 -35.62 -18.37 -7.67
CA ALA A 76 -35.60 -16.97 -8.14
C ALA A 76 -35.05 -16.00 -7.07
N ALA A 77 -35.35 -16.23 -5.79
CA ALA A 77 -34.80 -15.45 -4.69
C ALA A 77 -33.29 -15.64 -4.54
N ILE A 78 -32.78 -16.87 -4.71
CA ILE A 78 -31.34 -17.17 -4.69
C ILE A 78 -30.63 -16.52 -5.87
N GLU A 79 -31.18 -16.60 -7.08
CA GLU A 79 -30.62 -15.94 -8.27
C GLU A 79 -30.52 -14.41 -8.06
N SER A 80 -31.58 -13.79 -7.55
CA SER A 80 -31.59 -12.36 -7.23
C SER A 80 -30.57 -11.98 -6.14
N ALA A 81 -30.46 -12.79 -5.07
CA ALA A 81 -29.46 -12.59 -4.03
C ALA A 81 -28.04 -12.70 -4.58
N THR A 82 -27.80 -13.66 -5.47
CA THR A 82 -26.49 -13.91 -6.10
C THR A 82 -26.12 -12.77 -7.04
N ALA A 83 -27.07 -12.29 -7.86
CA ALA A 83 -26.86 -11.14 -8.73
C ALA A 83 -26.52 -9.86 -7.95
N ARG A 84 -27.22 -9.62 -6.82
CA ARG A 84 -26.91 -8.49 -5.93
C ARG A 84 -25.52 -8.62 -5.30
N ALA A 85 -25.17 -9.82 -4.80
CA ALA A 85 -23.86 -10.09 -4.22
C ALA A 85 -22.71 -9.85 -5.22
N ALA A 86 -22.88 -10.33 -6.46
CA ALA A 86 -21.94 -10.09 -7.56
C ALA A 86 -21.78 -8.60 -7.87
N GLY A 87 -22.89 -7.85 -7.95
CA GLY A 87 -22.88 -6.39 -8.17
C GLY A 87 -22.15 -5.65 -7.04
N THR A 88 -22.42 -5.98 -5.77
CA THR A 88 -21.68 -5.40 -4.63
C THR A 88 -20.19 -5.73 -4.65
N GLY A 89 -19.82 -6.96 -5.04
CA GLY A 89 -18.42 -7.36 -5.18
C GLY A 89 -17.70 -6.56 -6.26
N GLN A 90 -18.32 -6.40 -7.43
CA GLN A 90 -17.78 -5.59 -8.53
C GLN A 90 -17.62 -4.12 -8.13
N HIS A 91 -18.59 -3.54 -7.42
CA HIS A 91 -18.49 -2.18 -6.92
C HIS A 91 -17.38 -2.00 -5.87
N ALA A 92 -17.21 -2.98 -4.97
CA ALA A 92 -16.12 -2.96 -4.01
C ALA A 92 -14.75 -3.04 -4.70
N ALA A 93 -14.61 -3.91 -5.71
CA ALA A 93 -13.40 -4.03 -6.52
C ALA A 93 -13.09 -2.73 -7.29
N ALA A 94 -14.09 -2.10 -7.90
CA ALA A 94 -13.94 -0.82 -8.59
C ALA A 94 -13.49 0.30 -7.62
N ARG A 95 -14.05 0.36 -6.41
CA ARG A 95 -13.59 1.32 -5.39
C ARG A 95 -12.15 1.05 -4.95
N LEU A 96 -11.76 -0.21 -4.78
CA LEU A 96 -10.42 -0.59 -4.38
C LEU A 96 -9.39 -0.21 -5.46
N ALA A 97 -9.69 -0.49 -6.73
CA ALA A 97 -8.87 -0.06 -7.86
C ALA A 97 -8.70 1.47 -7.90
N GLY A 98 -9.78 2.22 -7.67
CA GLY A 98 -9.72 3.68 -7.55
C GLY A 98 -8.87 4.17 -6.37
N HIS A 99 -8.88 3.47 -5.23
CA HIS A 99 -8.00 3.81 -4.11
C HIS A 99 -6.52 3.49 -4.39
N MET A 100 -6.22 2.38 -5.08
CA MET A 100 -4.85 2.04 -5.45
C MET A 100 -4.25 3.06 -6.42
N LEU A 101 -5.02 3.52 -7.42
CA LEU A 101 -4.57 4.57 -8.33
C LEU A 101 -4.26 5.88 -7.60
N ARG A 102 -5.13 6.30 -6.68
CA ARG A 102 -4.88 7.47 -5.83
C ARG A 102 -3.65 7.29 -4.94
N LEU A 103 -3.43 6.09 -4.39
CA LEU A 103 -2.25 5.81 -3.58
C LEU A 103 -0.97 5.98 -4.40
N VAL A 104 -0.93 5.42 -5.62
CA VAL A 104 0.23 5.59 -6.53
C VAL A 104 0.49 7.07 -6.84
N GLU A 105 -0.56 7.84 -7.12
CA GLU A 105 -0.45 9.28 -7.35
C GLU A 105 0.07 10.03 -6.10
N THR A 106 -0.43 9.68 -4.91
CA THR A 106 0.06 10.30 -3.67
C THR A 106 1.49 9.90 -3.33
N VAL A 107 1.90 8.67 -3.64
CA VAL A 107 3.28 8.21 -3.44
C VAL A 107 4.22 8.97 -4.35
N ASP A 108 3.89 9.12 -5.64
CA ASP A 108 4.70 9.89 -6.58
C ASP A 108 4.80 11.38 -6.17
N ALA A 109 3.70 11.97 -5.70
CA ALA A 109 3.69 13.33 -5.17
C ALA A 109 4.56 13.48 -3.90
N VAL A 110 4.54 12.48 -3.01
CA VAL A 110 5.38 12.45 -1.81
C VAL A 110 6.85 12.28 -2.19
N GLU A 111 7.19 11.36 -3.08
CA GLU A 111 8.56 11.16 -3.55
C GLU A 111 9.12 12.43 -4.21
N THR A 112 8.32 13.07 -5.06
CA THR A 112 8.69 14.34 -5.69
C THR A 112 8.93 15.43 -4.65
N ARG A 113 8.06 15.53 -3.63
CA ARG A 113 8.24 16.49 -2.54
C ARG A 113 9.49 16.20 -1.71
N VAL A 114 9.79 14.92 -1.42
CA VAL A 114 10.99 14.52 -0.69
C VAL A 114 12.24 14.94 -1.46
N ARG A 115 12.35 14.62 -2.76
CA ARG A 115 13.48 15.02 -3.60
C ARG A 115 13.64 16.56 -3.64
N GLU A 116 12.54 17.29 -3.74
CA GLU A 116 12.56 18.76 -3.74
C GLU A 116 13.05 19.32 -2.40
N VAL A 117 12.60 18.75 -1.29
CA VAL A 117 13.00 19.15 0.06
C VAL A 117 14.48 18.85 0.29
N GLU A 118 14.97 17.65 -0.06
CA GLU A 118 16.38 17.26 0.03
C GLU A 118 17.26 18.21 -0.79
N THR A 119 16.89 18.52 -2.03
CA THR A 119 17.63 19.45 -2.89
C THR A 119 17.70 20.85 -2.25
N ARG A 120 16.58 21.35 -1.71
CA ARG A 120 16.53 22.65 -1.03
C ARG A 120 17.37 22.67 0.24
N PHE A 121 17.41 21.57 1.00
CA PHE A 121 18.27 21.45 2.17
C PHE A 121 19.74 21.41 1.78
N ALA A 122 20.13 20.65 0.76
CA ALA A 122 21.50 20.58 0.26
C ALA A 122 22.00 21.96 -0.21
N VAL A 123 21.20 22.67 -1.01
CA VAL A 123 21.54 24.03 -1.48
C VAL A 123 21.67 24.99 -0.30
N ARG A 124 20.72 24.99 0.65
CA ARG A 124 20.77 25.86 1.84
C ARG A 124 21.94 25.52 2.77
N ALA A 125 22.26 24.24 2.94
CA ALA A 125 23.39 23.78 3.74
C ALA A 125 24.70 24.30 3.14
N ARG A 126 24.90 24.10 1.83
CA ARG A 126 26.05 24.60 1.07
C ARG A 126 26.17 26.13 1.13
N ASP A 127 25.09 26.84 0.87
CA ASP A 127 25.03 28.31 0.97
C ASP A 127 25.41 28.80 2.38
N SER A 128 24.92 28.10 3.39
CA SER A 128 25.17 28.41 4.79
C SER A 128 26.61 28.06 5.21
N LEU A 129 27.20 27.02 4.62
CA LEU A 129 28.63 26.72 4.75
C LEU A 129 29.45 27.86 4.11
N THR A 130 29.16 28.23 2.85
CA THR A 130 29.87 29.31 2.15
C THR A 130 29.81 30.63 2.92
N ARG A 131 28.62 31.05 3.39
CA ARG A 131 28.47 32.30 4.15
C ARG A 131 29.21 32.26 5.49
N ARG A 132 29.15 31.14 6.22
CA ARG A 132 29.79 31.00 7.54
C ARG A 132 31.32 30.87 7.42
N SER A 133 31.81 30.12 6.44
CA SER A 133 33.25 29.98 6.16
C SER A 133 33.86 31.26 5.58
N ALA A 134 33.12 32.06 4.81
CA ALA A 134 33.58 33.36 4.31
C ALA A 134 33.90 34.37 5.43
N GLY A 135 33.29 34.24 6.60
CA GLY A 135 33.66 35.01 7.80
C GLY A 135 35.05 34.62 8.30
N LEU A 136 35.27 33.32 8.51
CA LEU A 136 36.54 32.77 8.98
C LEU A 136 37.68 33.02 8.00
N ILE A 137 37.45 32.86 6.69
CA ILE A 137 38.46 33.15 5.65
C ILE A 137 38.88 34.62 5.70
N ARG A 138 37.95 35.56 5.90
CA ARG A 138 38.30 36.99 6.03
C ARG A 138 39.09 37.28 7.30
N GLN A 139 38.72 36.66 8.42
CA GLN A 139 39.48 36.78 9.68
C GLN A 139 40.89 36.21 9.54
N LEU A 140 41.02 35.08 8.84
CA LEU A 140 42.28 34.42 8.55
C LEU A 140 43.16 35.27 7.61
N GLN A 141 42.57 35.89 6.58
CA GLN A 141 43.27 36.84 5.71
C GLN A 141 43.74 38.09 6.47
N ALA A 142 42.96 38.59 7.44
CA ALA A 142 43.38 39.68 8.31
C ALA A 142 44.54 39.25 9.24
N GLY A 143 44.43 38.08 9.89
CA GLY A 143 45.50 37.55 10.73
C GLY A 143 46.80 37.28 9.96
N ALA A 144 46.72 36.87 8.69
CA ALA A 144 47.89 36.73 7.82
C ALA A 144 48.63 38.07 7.63
N ILE A 145 47.91 39.19 7.57
CA ILE A 145 48.50 40.53 7.48
C ILE A 145 49.19 40.90 8.79
N ASP A 146 48.57 40.59 9.93
CA ASP A 146 49.14 40.91 11.24
C ASP A 146 50.42 40.10 11.50
N VAL A 147 50.41 38.80 11.17
CA VAL A 147 51.62 37.96 11.16
C VAL A 147 52.69 38.50 10.21
N ALA A 148 52.32 38.95 9.01
CA ALA A 148 53.27 39.51 8.04
C ALA A 148 53.98 40.77 8.57
N LYS A 149 53.21 41.65 9.23
CA LYS A 149 53.72 42.89 9.81
C LYS A 149 54.74 42.61 10.91
N LEU A 150 54.42 41.69 11.82
CA LEU A 150 55.29 41.32 12.93
C LEU A 150 56.54 40.56 12.46
N LEU A 151 56.46 39.84 11.34
CA LEU A 151 57.63 39.26 10.69
C LEU A 151 58.49 40.27 9.91
N ALA A 152 58.08 41.54 9.86
CA ALA A 152 58.68 42.58 9.03
C ALA A 152 58.80 42.19 7.55
N ILE A 153 57.87 41.36 7.05
CA ILE A 153 57.83 40.98 5.65
C ILE A 153 57.48 42.23 4.85
N LYS A 154 58.41 42.67 3.99
CA LYS A 154 58.17 43.80 3.09
C LYS A 154 57.16 43.39 2.02
N ILE A 155 56.02 44.06 2.03
CA ILE A 155 54.95 43.89 1.05
C ILE A 155 55.01 45.10 0.12
N GLY A 156 55.17 44.84 -1.19
CA GLY A 156 55.38 45.89 -2.19
C GLY A 156 54.10 46.61 -2.58
N ASP A 157 54.26 47.74 -3.26
CA ASP A 157 53.16 48.62 -3.67
C ASP A 157 52.15 47.91 -4.60
N ASP A 158 52.60 46.92 -5.37
CA ASP A 158 51.75 46.12 -6.25
C ASP A 158 50.79 45.22 -5.45
N GLU A 159 51.24 44.62 -4.36
CA GLU A 159 50.39 43.82 -3.48
C GLU A 159 49.37 44.71 -2.74
N TRP A 160 49.77 45.92 -2.32
CA TRP A 160 48.87 46.93 -1.76
C TRP A 160 47.81 47.39 -2.75
N ALA A 161 48.19 47.64 -4.01
CA ALA A 161 47.27 48.00 -5.07
C ALA A 161 46.25 46.88 -5.35
N GLY A 162 46.67 45.61 -5.29
CA GLY A 162 45.78 44.46 -5.41
C GLY A 162 44.74 44.38 -4.29
N TYR A 163 45.16 44.64 -3.05
CA TYR A 163 44.26 44.66 -1.89
C TYR A 163 43.20 45.77 -2.00
N LEU A 164 43.62 46.99 -2.36
CA LEU A 164 42.71 48.13 -2.54
C LEU A 164 41.70 47.92 -3.69
N LYS A 165 42.07 47.12 -4.69
CA LYS A 165 41.18 46.69 -5.79
C LYS A 165 40.25 45.53 -5.41
N GLY A 166 40.38 44.98 -4.19
CA GLY A 166 39.48 43.96 -3.64
C GLY A 166 40.08 42.55 -3.54
N ASP A 167 41.32 42.30 -3.98
CA ASP A 167 41.98 41.01 -3.79
C ASP A 167 42.53 40.90 -2.35
N ARG A 168 41.69 40.42 -1.42
CA ARG A 168 42.09 40.19 -0.03
C ARG A 168 43.06 39.02 0.16
N SER A 169 43.26 38.18 -0.86
CA SER A 169 44.18 37.04 -0.80
C SER A 169 45.63 37.44 -1.08
N VAL A 170 45.87 38.60 -1.69
CA VAL A 170 47.19 39.05 -2.16
C VAL A 170 48.26 39.02 -1.06
N PHE A 171 47.89 39.40 0.16
CA PHE A 171 48.80 39.39 1.31
C PHE A 171 49.17 37.99 1.77
N ALA A 172 48.19 37.08 1.87
CA ALA A 172 48.46 35.69 2.22
C ALA A 172 49.40 35.04 1.19
N ARG A 173 49.21 35.32 -0.10
CA ARG A 173 50.10 34.85 -1.18
C ARG A 173 51.51 35.45 -1.05
N ALA A 174 51.61 36.74 -0.79
CA ALA A 174 52.88 37.45 -0.65
C ALA A 174 53.71 36.95 0.55
N VAL A 175 53.04 36.65 1.67
CA VAL A 175 53.65 36.06 2.86
C VAL A 175 54.11 34.65 2.55
N ALA A 176 53.21 33.80 2.03
CA ALA A 176 53.52 32.41 1.74
C ALA A 176 54.68 32.25 0.73
N ALA A 177 54.79 33.14 -0.25
CA ALA A 177 55.88 33.15 -1.22
C ALA A 177 57.26 33.45 -0.59
N ARG A 178 57.28 34.09 0.59
CA ARG A 178 58.49 34.46 1.33
C ARG A 178 58.75 33.54 2.53
N LEU A 179 57.90 32.52 2.76
CA LEU A 179 58.13 31.50 3.77
C LEU A 179 59.22 30.53 3.28
N ASP A 180 60.44 30.79 3.73
CA ASP A 180 61.60 29.92 3.53
C ASP A 180 62.14 29.41 4.87
N ARG A 181 63.27 28.69 4.82
CA ARG A 181 63.87 28.09 6.01
C ARG A 181 64.33 29.13 7.04
N ASP A 182 64.76 30.31 6.59
CA ASP A 182 65.23 31.37 7.47
C ASP A 182 64.06 32.09 8.13
N THR A 183 62.99 32.32 7.39
CA THR A 183 61.71 32.84 7.90
C THR A 183 61.10 31.88 8.92
N ALA A 184 61.13 30.57 8.68
CA ALA A 184 60.66 29.57 9.65
C ALA A 184 61.44 29.62 10.98
N ARG A 185 62.78 29.77 10.92
CA ARG A 185 63.60 29.96 12.14
C ARG A 185 63.30 31.28 12.85
N GLN A 186 63.02 32.33 12.09
CA GLN A 186 62.62 33.62 12.64
C GLN A 186 61.26 33.53 13.34
N ILE A 187 60.28 32.84 12.72
CA ILE A 187 58.97 32.54 13.33
C ILE A 187 59.16 31.83 14.66
N GLY A 188 60.01 30.79 14.73
CA GLY A 188 60.34 30.11 15.99
C GLY A 188 60.87 31.04 17.07
N ARG A 189 61.88 31.86 16.75
CA ARG A 189 62.45 32.83 17.70
C ARG A 189 61.43 33.87 18.17
N LEU A 190 60.62 34.42 17.26
CA LEU A 190 59.58 35.38 17.60
C LEU A 190 58.49 34.73 18.45
N PHE A 191 58.12 33.48 18.16
CA PHE A 191 57.16 32.75 18.97
C PHE A 191 57.66 32.57 20.41
N GLU A 192 58.95 32.31 20.62
CA GLU A 192 59.55 32.17 21.95
C GLU A 192 59.74 33.48 22.70
N HIS A 193 60.09 34.57 22.01
CA HIS A 193 60.55 35.81 22.66
C HIS A 193 59.60 37.01 22.52
N ASP A 194 58.68 36.99 21.57
CA ASP A 194 57.72 38.06 21.31
C ASP A 194 56.30 37.60 21.67
N THR A 195 55.76 38.19 22.74
CA THR A 195 54.41 37.86 23.23
C THR A 195 53.29 38.33 22.31
N GLU A 196 53.49 39.42 21.57
CA GLU A 196 52.52 39.95 20.61
C GLU A 196 52.44 39.01 19.40
N PHE A 197 53.61 38.65 18.84
CA PHE A 197 53.69 37.67 17.76
C PHE A 197 53.07 36.32 18.16
N ARG A 198 53.40 35.81 19.36
CA ARG A 198 52.83 34.55 19.84
C ARG A 198 51.30 34.60 19.92
N ALA A 199 50.73 35.70 20.40
CA ALA A 199 49.27 35.85 20.51
C ALA A 199 48.60 35.84 19.14
N ASP A 200 49.13 36.60 18.17
CA ASP A 200 48.56 36.69 16.83
C ASP A 200 48.75 35.40 16.03
N ALA A 201 49.91 34.76 16.14
CA ALA A 201 50.21 33.46 15.55
C ALA A 201 49.29 32.36 16.10
N THR A 202 49.07 32.35 17.42
CA THR A 202 48.16 31.40 18.07
C THR A 202 46.72 31.61 17.60
N ARG A 203 46.26 32.88 17.57
CA ARG A 203 44.92 33.24 17.08
C ARG A 203 44.74 32.82 15.61
N PHE A 204 45.75 33.02 14.78
CA PHE A 204 45.72 32.58 13.38
C PHE A 204 45.52 31.06 13.27
N CYS A 205 46.29 30.26 14.03
CA CYS A 205 46.11 28.81 14.08
C CYS A 205 44.71 28.42 14.56
N ASP A 206 44.20 29.03 15.63
CA ASP A 206 42.87 28.72 16.16
C ASP A 206 41.76 29.01 15.13
N ILE A 207 41.85 30.12 14.39
CA ILE A 207 40.90 30.46 13.31
C ILE A 207 41.00 29.48 12.15
N PHE A 208 42.22 29.05 11.79
CA PHE A 208 42.45 28.08 10.73
C PHE A 208 41.87 26.70 11.11
N GLU A 209 42.13 26.23 12.33
CA GLU A 209 41.60 24.98 12.85
C GLU A 209 40.07 25.02 12.98
N ALA A 210 39.49 26.15 13.40
CA ALA A 210 38.04 26.36 13.42
C ALA A 210 37.44 26.26 12.00
N LEU A 211 38.13 26.79 10.99
CA LEU A 211 37.74 26.64 9.58
C LEU A 211 37.84 25.17 9.13
N LEU A 212 38.92 24.46 9.45
CA LEU A 212 39.06 23.04 9.11
C LEU A 212 37.98 22.18 9.76
N LYS A 213 37.76 22.32 11.07
CA LYS A 213 36.71 21.61 11.80
C LYS A 213 35.32 21.88 11.21
N ARG A 214 35.09 23.10 10.72
CA ARG A 214 33.85 23.49 10.06
C ARG A 214 33.68 22.84 8.70
N LEU A 215 34.76 22.73 7.92
CA LEU A 215 34.75 22.09 6.61
C LEU A 215 34.56 20.58 6.76
N LEU A 216 35.32 19.91 7.63
CA LEU A 216 35.26 18.46 7.88
C LEU A 216 33.93 17.97 8.49
N GLY A 217 33.09 18.88 8.99
CA GLY A 217 31.77 18.54 9.52
C GLY A 217 30.65 18.49 8.47
N ASP A 218 30.98 18.61 7.18
CA ASP A 218 30.05 18.58 6.05
C ASP A 218 30.35 17.37 5.15
N ASP A 219 29.35 16.77 4.51
CA ASP A 219 29.47 15.47 3.82
C ASP A 219 30.46 15.51 2.63
N ASP A 220 30.63 16.68 1.99
CA ASP A 220 31.62 16.95 0.92
C ASP A 220 32.82 17.80 1.41
N GLY A 221 32.99 17.89 2.73
CA GLY A 221 33.92 18.79 3.41
C GLY A 221 35.40 18.49 3.22
N ASP A 222 35.73 17.21 3.00
CA ASP A 222 37.11 16.71 2.97
C ASP A 222 37.94 17.28 1.83
N ALA A 223 37.32 17.41 0.64
CA ALA A 223 37.98 17.99 -0.53
C ALA A 223 38.29 19.48 -0.31
N LEU A 224 37.37 20.21 0.31
CA LEU A 224 37.55 21.64 0.63
C LEU A 224 38.59 21.83 1.73
N ALA A 225 38.58 21.00 2.77
CA ALA A 225 39.60 21.02 3.83
C ALA A 225 40.99 20.73 3.26
N THR A 226 41.11 19.75 2.36
CA THR A 226 42.38 19.43 1.67
C THR A 226 42.86 20.60 0.81
N MET A 227 41.96 21.22 0.04
CA MET A 227 42.28 22.40 -0.76
C MET A 227 42.75 23.57 0.11
N MET A 228 42.09 23.81 1.25
CA MET A 228 42.53 24.84 2.21
C MET A 228 43.89 24.53 2.82
N LEU A 229 44.18 23.28 3.16
CA LEU A 229 45.49 22.88 3.69
C LEU A 229 46.63 23.09 2.67
N SER A 230 46.34 22.86 1.38
CA SER A 230 47.28 23.13 0.27
C SER A 230 47.41 24.61 -0.13
N SER A 231 46.56 25.48 0.41
CA SER A 231 46.54 26.91 0.07
C SER A 231 47.69 27.69 0.72
N ASP A 232 47.89 28.94 0.29
CA ASP A 232 48.90 29.83 0.86
C ASP A 232 48.64 30.14 2.36
N LEU A 233 47.37 30.18 2.78
CA LEU A 233 47.02 30.28 4.21
C LEU A 233 47.38 28.99 4.97
N GLY A 234 47.24 27.83 4.32
CA GLY A 234 47.65 26.54 4.88
C GLY A 234 49.16 26.43 5.06
N LYS A 235 49.96 26.97 4.13
CA LYS A 235 51.42 27.06 4.28
C LYS A 235 51.81 27.90 5.49
N ILE A 236 51.20 29.08 5.66
CA ILE A 236 51.41 29.94 6.84
C ILE A 236 51.05 29.18 8.12
N TYR A 237 49.91 28.50 8.13
CA TYR A 237 49.47 27.68 9.28
C TYR A 237 50.50 26.60 9.63
N VAL A 238 50.98 25.83 8.66
CA VAL A 238 51.97 24.76 8.92
C VAL A 238 53.27 25.34 9.47
N THR A 239 53.79 26.43 8.88
CA THR A 239 55.05 27.03 9.33
C THR A 239 54.95 27.61 10.75
N ILE A 240 53.81 28.23 11.10
CA ILE A 240 53.56 28.69 12.47
C ILE A 240 53.35 27.49 13.41
N GLY A 241 52.58 26.49 12.97
CA GLY A 241 52.28 25.28 13.72
C GLY A 241 53.53 24.53 14.14
N ASP A 242 54.50 24.38 13.24
CA ASP A 242 55.79 23.76 13.54
C ASP A 242 56.56 24.50 14.66
N ALA A 243 56.51 25.83 14.69
CA ALA A 243 57.09 26.63 15.78
C ALA A 243 56.29 26.53 17.10
N ALA A 244 54.97 26.34 17.00
CA ALA A 244 54.08 26.22 18.15
C ALA A 244 53.94 24.76 18.67
N GLY A 245 54.55 23.77 18.01
CA GLY A 245 54.34 22.35 18.29
C GLY A 245 52.94 21.85 17.96
N ARG A 246 52.24 22.53 17.05
CA ARG A 246 50.87 22.21 16.60
C ARG A 246 50.91 21.61 15.21
N HIS A 247 50.19 20.50 15.02
CA HIS A 247 50.00 19.88 13.72
C HIS A 247 48.52 19.86 13.36
N PRO A 248 48.15 19.95 12.07
CA PRO A 248 46.77 19.77 11.66
C PRO A 248 46.21 18.44 12.21
N PRO A 249 44.92 18.38 12.58
CA PRO A 249 44.31 17.13 13.01
C PRO A 249 44.59 16.05 11.97
N ALA A 250 45.15 14.92 12.43
CA ALA A 250 45.52 13.82 11.55
C ALA A 250 44.29 13.35 10.74
N ARG A 251 44.53 13.03 9.47
CA ARG A 251 43.57 12.33 8.60
C ARG A 251 43.07 11.04 9.25
#